data_AF-A0A959RUK4-F1
#
_entry.id   AF-A0A959RUK4-F1
#
_cell.length_a   1.000
_cell.length_b   1.000
_cell.length_c   1.000
_cell.angle_alpha   90.00
_cell.angle_beta   90.00
_cell.angle_gamma   90.00
#
_symmetry.space_group_name_H-M   'P 1'
#
loop_
_entity.id
_entity.type
_entity.pdbx_description
1 polymer ?
#
loop_
_entity_poly.entity_id
_entity_poly.type
_entity_poly.pdbx_seq_one_letter_code
_entity_poly.pdbx_strand_id
1 'polypeptide(L)'
;NAGTWFIGRLQTDRDRMRVLDGLEGATLEGGGKFDRAQIDRLLSNLDKRVFLLHNVNEPHPVIFNTRWAMSYLRGPLTRTQIKDLMNTEKPSAPSIIADTTSVSVDSINVSSLPKSIKPLFFKREIAETDIASTQFKPYLIAQADIRFYDRTKKIDLQKTAKFLVPITKEVISVKWNEGYEADFDENLLQKNSTLNLPFAELPAAAKNEKNFSTWENFFEDYLTNEYYLEVYSSSELKETSKPNESVRDFKIRLSQITREQRDSEMEKLKDSYQRKIKTIESRIQRAQEKIEREKSQSTQVKLQTAISVGSTILGALFGRKKISTSTISKAGTAMKSAGRAMKESGDVSRAEESLELLNQQMTELQDKLQDDLNLLQDKFDLSVEQLETVKIRPKKTNISIKLFSFLWIPLADEGINSIPEVKII
;
A
#
# COMPACT_ATOMS: atom_id res chain seq x y z
N ASN A 1 -7.17 31.65 -6.16
CA ASN A 1 -7.41 30.25 -6.57
C ASN A 1 -7.97 29.32 -5.50
N ALA A 2 -7.97 29.65 -4.20
CA ALA A 2 -8.76 28.86 -3.25
C ALA A 2 -10.26 29.22 -3.45
N GLY A 3 -11.12 28.23 -3.72
CA GLY A 3 -12.57 28.44 -3.84
C GLY A 3 -13.31 28.56 -2.51
N THR A 4 -12.65 28.18 -1.41
CA THR A 4 -13.22 28.18 -0.05
C THR A 4 -12.23 28.78 0.95
N TRP A 5 -12.69 29.76 1.72
CA TRP A 5 -11.88 30.58 2.63
C TRP A 5 -12.49 30.50 4.03
N PHE A 6 -11.67 30.15 5.01
CA PHE A 6 -12.05 30.17 6.43
C PHE A 6 -11.28 31.29 7.13
N ILE A 7 -11.97 32.37 7.48
CA ILE A 7 -11.35 33.57 8.03
C ILE A 7 -11.68 33.66 9.51
N GLY A 8 -10.65 33.53 10.34
CA GLY A 8 -10.80 33.68 11.80
C GLY A 8 -10.80 35.14 12.25
N ARG A 9 -10.90 35.36 13.55
CA ARG A 9 -10.80 36.69 14.18
C ARG A 9 -9.45 37.35 13.85
N LEU A 10 -9.49 38.56 13.29
CA LEU A 10 -8.31 39.35 12.95
C LEU A 10 -7.99 40.36 14.06
N GLN A 11 -6.74 40.37 14.53
CA GLN A 11 -6.33 41.20 15.67
C GLN A 11 -5.95 42.63 15.27
N THR A 12 -5.43 42.83 14.06
CA THR A 12 -4.98 44.13 13.58
C THR A 12 -5.92 44.67 12.50
N ASP A 13 -6.16 45.98 12.50
CA ASP A 13 -7.00 46.63 11.48
C ASP A 13 -6.36 46.54 10.09
N ARG A 14 -5.03 46.52 10.01
CA ARG A 14 -4.30 46.37 8.75
C ARG A 14 -4.54 45.01 8.09
N ASP A 15 -4.57 43.94 8.89
CA ASP A 15 -4.86 42.60 8.36
C ASP A 15 -6.34 42.48 7.98
N ARG A 16 -7.23 43.13 8.73
CA ARG A 16 -8.66 43.20 8.38
C ARG A 16 -8.89 43.87 7.03
N MET A 17 -8.27 45.03 6.80
CA MET A 17 -8.39 45.74 5.52
C MET A 17 -7.86 44.89 4.36
N ARG A 18 -6.69 44.24 4.51
CA ARG A 18 -6.13 43.35 3.49
C ARG A 18 -7.04 42.18 3.14
N VAL A 19 -7.69 41.58 4.14
CA VAL A 19 -8.62 40.46 3.92
C VAL A 19 -9.91 40.95 3.25
N LEU A 20 -10.44 42.11 3.65
CA LEU A 20 -11.60 42.71 3.00
C LEU A 20 -11.31 43.03 1.52
N ASP A 21 -10.14 43.60 1.22
CA ASP A 21 -9.72 43.90 -0.15
C ASP A 21 -9.59 42.60 -0.99
N GLY A 22 -9.04 41.54 -0.40
CA GLY A 22 -8.92 40.24 -1.07
C GLY A 22 -10.27 39.56 -1.32
N LEU A 23 -11.21 39.66 -0.37
CA LEU A 23 -12.56 39.14 -0.55
C LEU A 23 -13.35 39.94 -1.58
N GLU A 24 -13.24 41.27 -1.55
CA GLU A 24 -13.91 42.14 -2.52
C GLU A 24 -13.48 41.80 -3.95
N GLY A 25 -12.17 41.64 -4.18
CA GLY A 25 -11.65 41.18 -5.48
C GLY A 25 -12.18 39.81 -5.90
N ALA A 26 -12.16 38.83 -4.99
CA ALA A 26 -12.63 37.48 -5.29
C ALA A 26 -14.15 37.41 -5.57
N THR A 27 -14.94 38.25 -4.90
CA THR A 27 -16.41 38.26 -5.06
C THR A 27 -16.84 38.99 -6.33
N LEU A 28 -16.11 40.05 -6.71
CA LEU A 28 -16.33 40.79 -7.97
C LEU A 28 -15.99 39.95 -9.21
N GLU A 29 -14.92 39.15 -9.16
CA GLU A 29 -14.59 38.19 -10.22
C GLU A 29 -15.64 37.07 -10.37
N GLY A 30 -16.30 36.69 -9.28
CA GLY A 30 -17.36 35.68 -9.24
C GLY A 30 -18.78 36.20 -9.52
N GLY A 31 -18.97 37.50 -9.80
CA GLY A 31 -20.28 38.10 -10.09
C GLY A 31 -21.22 38.21 -8.88
N GLY A 32 -20.71 38.08 -7.65
CA GLY A 32 -21.50 38.14 -6.42
C GLY A 32 -21.65 39.55 -5.86
N LYS A 33 -22.67 39.78 -5.02
CA LYS A 33 -22.83 41.04 -4.27
C LYS A 33 -21.96 41.02 -3.01
N PHE A 34 -21.06 41.98 -2.88
CA PHE A 34 -20.17 42.13 -1.72
C PHE A 34 -20.56 43.35 -0.88
N ASP A 35 -21.05 43.12 0.34
CA ASP A 35 -21.28 44.19 1.34
C ASP A 35 -20.09 44.25 2.31
N ARG A 36 -19.15 45.15 1.99
CA ARG A 36 -17.93 45.37 2.77
C ARG A 36 -18.23 45.72 4.23
N ALA A 37 -19.23 46.56 4.48
CA ALA A 37 -19.56 47.02 5.82
C ALA A 37 -20.19 45.90 6.66
N GLN A 38 -21.00 45.03 6.04
CA GLN A 38 -21.54 43.85 6.71
C GLN A 38 -20.45 42.86 7.07
N ILE A 39 -19.52 42.57 6.16
CA ILE A 39 -18.44 41.61 6.40
C ILE A 39 -17.43 42.13 7.42
N ASP A 40 -17.13 43.44 7.41
CA ASP A 40 -16.28 44.07 8.42
C ASP A 40 -16.88 43.94 9.84
N ARG A 41 -18.20 44.17 9.98
CA ARG A 41 -18.92 43.94 11.25
C ARG A 41 -18.86 42.49 11.69
N LEU A 42 -19.05 41.54 10.76
CA LEU A 42 -18.98 40.11 11.08
C LEU A 42 -17.56 39.73 11.55
N LEU A 43 -16.51 40.13 10.82
CA LEU A 43 -15.12 39.84 11.17
C LEU A 43 -14.69 40.46 12.50
N SER A 44 -15.19 41.67 12.81
CA SER A 44 -14.89 42.37 14.07
C SER A 44 -15.54 41.68 15.28
N ASN A 45 -16.72 41.10 15.09
CA ASN A 45 -17.49 40.43 16.13
C ASN A 45 -17.25 38.91 16.18
N LEU A 46 -16.31 38.36 15.40
CA LEU A 46 -15.99 36.94 15.47
C LEU A 46 -15.42 36.58 16.85
N ASP A 47 -16.06 35.59 17.48
CA ASP A 47 -15.57 34.96 18.70
C ASP A 47 -14.35 34.07 18.45
N LYS A 48 -13.66 33.71 19.52
CA LYS A 48 -12.49 32.82 19.45
C LYS A 48 -12.92 31.45 18.91
N ARG A 49 -12.26 30.99 17.83
CA ARG A 49 -12.54 29.73 17.10
C ARG A 49 -13.85 29.72 16.29
N VAL A 50 -14.40 30.89 16.01
CA VAL A 50 -15.45 31.04 15.01
C VAL A 50 -14.82 31.61 13.74
N PHE A 51 -15.26 31.11 12.59
CA PHE A 51 -14.72 31.48 11.28
C PHE A 51 -15.83 32.04 10.40
N LEU A 52 -15.51 33.06 9.61
CA LEU A 52 -16.31 33.43 8.47
C LEU A 52 -15.93 32.51 7.30
N LEU A 53 -16.87 31.73 6.82
CA LEU A 53 -16.72 30.87 5.65
C LEU A 53 -17.19 31.61 4.41
N HIS A 54 -16.28 31.87 3.48
CA HIS A 54 -16.59 32.36 2.14
C HIS A 54 -16.34 31.25 1.13
N ASN A 55 -17.35 30.89 0.36
CA ASN A 55 -17.28 29.92 -0.72
C ASN A 55 -17.80 30.59 -1.99
N VAL A 56 -17.04 30.51 -3.08
CA VAL A 56 -17.40 31.14 -4.36
C VAL A 56 -18.70 30.60 -4.96
N ASN A 57 -19.14 29.40 -4.54
CA ASN A 57 -20.39 28.79 -4.98
C ASN A 57 -21.60 29.16 -4.12
N GLU A 58 -21.40 29.81 -2.99
CA GLU A 58 -22.47 30.19 -2.05
C GLU A 58 -22.76 31.69 -2.14
N PRO A 59 -24.04 32.13 -2.13
CA PRO A 59 -24.40 33.52 -2.38
C PRO A 59 -24.01 34.47 -1.24
N HIS A 60 -23.86 33.97 -0.02
CA HIS A 60 -23.54 34.77 1.16
C HIS A 60 -22.54 34.05 2.07
N PRO A 61 -21.64 34.78 2.75
CA PRO A 61 -20.72 34.17 3.70
C PRO A 61 -21.48 33.67 4.93
N VAL A 62 -21.04 32.52 5.47
CA VAL A 62 -21.71 31.85 6.59
C VAL A 62 -20.79 31.83 7.81
N ILE A 63 -21.35 31.98 9.00
CA ILE A 63 -20.60 31.81 10.24
C ILE A 63 -20.39 30.32 10.48
N PHE A 64 -19.13 29.90 10.40
CA PHE A 64 -18.70 28.54 10.67
C PHE A 64 -18.18 28.43 12.11
N ASN A 65 -18.98 27.78 12.94
CA ASN A 65 -18.61 27.51 14.32
C ASN A 65 -17.79 26.22 14.39
N THR A 66 -16.66 26.25 15.10
CA THR A 66 -16.04 24.98 15.51
C THR A 66 -16.90 24.34 16.59
N ARG A 67 -17.49 23.20 16.27
CA ARG A 67 -17.91 22.26 17.33
C ARG A 67 -16.66 21.64 17.95
N TRP A 68 -16.72 21.34 19.24
CA TRP A 68 -15.78 20.38 19.80
C TRP A 68 -15.99 19.07 19.04
N ALA A 69 -14.97 18.62 18.32
CA ALA A 69 -14.87 17.20 18.04
C ALA A 69 -14.70 16.55 19.42
N MET A 70 -15.72 15.84 19.91
CA MET A 70 -15.48 14.88 20.99
C MET A 70 -14.48 13.88 20.44
N SER A 71 -13.20 14.06 20.79
CA SER A 71 -12.31 12.93 20.82
C SER A 71 -12.81 12.09 21.99
N TYR A 72 -13.62 11.07 21.71
CA TYR A 72 -13.91 10.00 22.68
C TYR A 72 -12.61 9.34 23.19
N LEU A 73 -11.49 9.60 22.50
CA LEU A 73 -10.13 9.28 22.86
C LEU A 73 -9.33 10.57 23.11
N ARG A 74 -9.70 11.38 24.10
CA ARG A 74 -8.74 12.38 24.60
C ARG A 74 -7.57 11.59 25.18
N GLY A 75 -6.38 11.78 24.60
CA GLY A 75 -5.14 11.16 25.07
C GLY A 75 -4.90 11.41 26.58
N PRO A 76 -3.85 10.80 27.16
CA PRO A 76 -3.72 10.61 28.61
C PRO A 76 -3.95 11.91 29.40
N LEU A 77 -4.83 11.84 30.39
CA LEU A 77 -5.17 12.99 31.24
C LEU A 77 -3.94 13.39 32.06
N THR A 78 -3.69 14.69 32.14
CA THR A 78 -2.67 15.19 33.07
C THR A 78 -3.13 14.99 34.52
N ARG A 79 -2.18 14.80 35.45
CA ARG A 79 -2.48 14.65 36.90
C ARG A 79 -3.39 15.75 37.45
N THR A 80 -3.23 16.99 36.99
CA THR A 80 -4.04 18.14 37.41
C THR A 80 -5.50 17.98 36.97
N GLN A 81 -5.73 17.53 35.73
CA GLN A 81 -7.07 17.31 35.20
C GLN A 81 -7.77 16.11 35.87
N ILE A 82 -7.02 15.07 36.25
CA ILE A 82 -7.54 13.95 37.05
C ILE A 82 -8.00 14.47 38.43
N LYS A 83 -7.21 15.34 39.05
CA LYS A 83 -7.52 15.91 40.38
C LYS A 83 -8.78 16.79 40.35
N ASP A 84 -8.96 17.59 39.31
CA ASP A 84 -10.15 18.43 39.16
C ASP A 84 -11.43 17.60 38.94
N LEU A 85 -11.34 16.53 38.14
CA LEU A 85 -12.45 15.60 37.94
C LEU A 85 -12.87 14.92 39.26
N MET A 86 -11.91 14.47 40.05
CA MET A 86 -12.17 13.80 41.34
C MET A 86 -12.63 14.74 42.46
N ASN A 87 -12.45 16.06 42.32
CA ASN A 87 -12.95 17.03 43.30
C ASN A 87 -14.48 17.24 43.22
N THR A 88 -15.08 16.95 42.06
CA THR A 88 -16.54 17.03 41.87
C THR A 88 -17.27 15.81 42.44
N GLU A 89 -16.54 14.69 42.62
CA GLU A 89 -17.02 13.46 43.26
C GLU A 89 -16.53 13.36 44.72
N LYS A 90 -16.84 14.36 45.55
CA LYS A 90 -16.83 14.16 47.01
C LYS A 90 -18.25 13.76 47.43
N PRO A 91 -18.53 12.47 47.70
CA PRO A 91 -19.80 12.08 48.27
C PRO A 91 -19.86 12.64 49.70
N SER A 92 -20.91 13.40 50.00
CA SER A 92 -21.29 13.70 51.37
C SER A 92 -21.56 12.38 52.09
N ALA A 93 -20.85 12.12 53.19
CA ALA A 93 -21.05 10.91 53.98
C ALA A 93 -22.46 10.89 54.60
N PRO A 94 -23.26 9.82 54.40
CA PRO A 94 -24.38 9.52 55.27
C PRO A 94 -23.91 8.59 56.40
N SER A 95 -24.21 9.00 57.63
CA SER A 95 -24.10 8.16 58.82
C SER A 95 -25.08 6.98 58.73
N ILE A 96 -24.59 5.75 58.84
CA ILE A 96 -25.42 4.55 58.96
C ILE A 96 -25.40 4.11 60.42
N ILE A 97 -26.58 4.16 61.05
CA ILE A 97 -26.90 3.48 62.30
C ILE A 97 -27.02 1.98 61.98
N ALA A 98 -26.33 1.18 62.79
CA ALA A 98 -26.30 -0.27 62.72
C ALA A 98 -27.68 -0.88 62.97
N ASP A 99 -28.04 -1.92 62.21
CA ASP A 99 -28.38 -3.20 62.84
C ASP A 99 -28.31 -4.40 61.88
N THR A 100 -27.53 -5.38 62.32
CA THR A 100 -27.67 -6.85 62.18
C THR A 100 -28.17 -7.43 60.85
N THR A 101 -27.27 -8.01 60.05
CA THR A 101 -26.88 -9.44 60.11
C THR A 101 -25.92 -9.71 58.94
N SER A 102 -24.63 -9.71 59.23
CA SER A 102 -23.57 -9.93 58.23
C SER A 102 -23.45 -11.42 57.90
N VAL A 103 -23.95 -11.82 56.73
CA VAL A 103 -23.37 -12.95 56.00
C VAL A 103 -22.32 -12.36 55.08
N SER A 104 -21.07 -12.35 55.57
CA SER A 104 -19.88 -12.12 54.77
C SER A 104 -19.83 -13.18 53.67
N VAL A 105 -20.03 -12.77 52.42
CA VAL A 105 -19.63 -13.57 51.26
C VAL A 105 -18.11 -13.54 51.24
N ASP A 106 -17.55 -14.57 51.88
CA ASP A 106 -16.14 -14.92 51.83
C ASP A 106 -15.64 -14.90 50.38
N SER A 107 -14.43 -14.34 50.24
CA SER A 107 -13.45 -14.60 49.17
C SER A 107 -13.82 -15.73 48.21
N ILE A 108 -14.45 -15.38 47.08
CA ILE A 108 -14.59 -16.28 45.95
C ILE A 108 -13.18 -16.72 45.55
N ASN A 109 -13.00 -18.02 45.41
CA ASN A 109 -11.77 -18.77 45.64
C ASN A 109 -10.68 -18.56 44.54
N VAL A 110 -10.11 -17.36 44.43
CA VAL A 110 -8.88 -17.06 43.65
C VAL A 110 -7.61 -17.56 44.38
N SER A 111 -7.77 -18.26 45.51
CA SER A 111 -6.71 -18.61 46.47
C SER A 111 -5.70 -19.67 45.98
N SER A 112 -5.72 -20.07 44.71
CA SER A 112 -4.79 -21.07 44.16
C SER A 112 -3.65 -20.51 43.31
N LEU A 113 -3.66 -19.21 42.97
CA LEU A 113 -2.52 -18.59 42.29
C LEU A 113 -1.42 -18.15 43.27
N PRO A 114 -0.14 -18.16 42.86
CA PRO A 114 0.94 -17.54 43.63
C PRO A 114 0.64 -16.07 43.95
N LYS A 115 0.92 -15.62 45.18
CA LYS A 115 0.64 -14.25 45.66
C LYS A 115 1.34 -13.15 44.83
N SER A 116 2.44 -13.50 44.17
CA SER A 116 3.23 -12.66 43.26
C SER A 116 2.50 -12.35 41.95
N ILE A 117 1.59 -13.23 41.52
CA ILE A 117 0.89 -13.11 40.25
C ILE A 117 -0.47 -12.47 40.51
N LYS A 118 -0.63 -11.25 39.99
CA LYS A 118 -1.90 -10.53 40.05
C LYS A 118 -2.70 -10.90 38.80
N PRO A 119 -3.76 -11.71 38.91
CA PRO A 119 -4.56 -12.09 37.75
C PRO A 119 -5.31 -10.87 37.20
N LEU A 120 -5.51 -10.85 35.90
CA LEU A 120 -6.46 -9.98 35.22
C LEU A 120 -7.75 -10.75 34.93
N PHE A 121 -8.82 -9.99 34.69
CA PHE A 121 -10.14 -10.48 34.32
C PHE A 121 -10.56 -9.82 33.03
N PHE A 122 -11.10 -10.60 32.10
CA PHE A 122 -11.68 -10.08 30.87
C PHE A 122 -13.11 -9.59 31.15
N LYS A 123 -13.38 -8.31 30.88
CA LYS A 123 -14.68 -7.67 30.98
C LYS A 123 -15.50 -8.05 29.75
N ARG A 124 -16.67 -8.62 29.98
CA ARG A 124 -17.63 -8.98 28.92
C ARG A 124 -19.04 -8.92 29.49
N GLU A 125 -20.01 -8.56 28.65
CA GLU A 125 -21.43 -8.72 28.96
C GLU A 125 -21.88 -10.13 28.60
N ILE A 126 -22.53 -10.81 29.55
CA ILE A 126 -23.00 -12.19 29.38
C ILE A 126 -24.52 -12.14 29.46
N ALA A 127 -25.20 -12.66 28.43
CA ALA A 127 -26.65 -12.76 28.43
C ALA A 127 -27.11 -13.65 29.59
N GLU A 128 -28.23 -13.32 30.22
CA GLU A 128 -28.76 -14.09 31.37
C GLU A 128 -28.93 -15.58 31.08
N THR A 129 -29.23 -15.92 29.82
CA THR A 129 -29.38 -17.30 29.34
C THR A 129 -28.09 -18.11 29.38
N ASP A 130 -26.94 -17.44 29.27
CA ASP A 130 -25.64 -18.09 29.10
C ASP A 130 -24.84 -18.13 30.41
N ILE A 131 -25.33 -17.46 31.47
CA ILE A 131 -24.68 -17.40 32.78
C ILE A 131 -24.44 -18.82 33.33
N ALA A 132 -25.42 -19.72 33.18
CA ALA A 132 -25.36 -21.07 33.72
C ALA A 132 -24.30 -21.97 33.03
N SER A 133 -23.98 -21.71 31.76
CA SER A 133 -22.98 -22.44 30.98
C SER A 133 -21.61 -21.74 30.95
N THR A 134 -21.50 -20.55 31.54
CA THR A 134 -20.29 -19.74 31.52
C THR A 134 -19.48 -19.89 32.80
N GLN A 135 -18.17 -20.05 32.66
CA GLN A 135 -17.23 -20.08 33.77
C GLN A 135 -15.96 -19.30 33.42
N PHE A 136 -15.22 -18.85 34.43
CA PHE A 136 -13.90 -18.27 34.22
C PHE A 136 -12.89 -19.36 33.86
N LYS A 137 -12.38 -19.33 32.61
CA LYS A 137 -11.35 -20.26 32.13
C LYS A 137 -9.95 -19.60 32.18
N PRO A 138 -8.90 -20.36 32.51
CA PRO A 138 -7.54 -19.82 32.72
C PRO A 138 -6.80 -19.64 31.39
N TYR A 139 -6.30 -18.43 31.16
CA TYR A 139 -5.51 -18.05 29.99
C TYR A 139 -4.25 -17.29 30.40
N LEU A 140 -3.28 -17.24 29.50
CA LEU A 140 -2.24 -16.23 29.47
C LEU A 140 -2.61 -15.16 28.47
N ILE A 141 -2.38 -13.90 28.87
CA ILE A 141 -2.37 -12.77 27.97
C ILE A 141 -0.94 -12.30 27.77
N ALA A 142 -0.55 -12.13 26.51
CA ALA A 142 0.73 -11.56 26.15
C ALA A 142 0.52 -10.47 25.08
N GLN A 143 1.11 -9.29 25.28
CA GLN A 143 1.13 -8.20 24.31
C GLN A 143 2.56 -7.80 24.03
N ALA A 144 2.92 -7.73 22.75
CA ALA A 144 4.25 -7.31 22.32
C ALA A 144 4.16 -6.28 21.20
N ASP A 145 5.02 -5.27 21.28
CA ASP A 145 5.34 -4.44 20.13
C ASP A 145 6.48 -5.10 19.36
N ILE A 146 6.25 -5.34 18.08
CA ILE A 146 7.13 -6.10 17.18
C ILE A 146 7.50 -5.20 16.01
N ARG A 147 8.80 -5.03 15.77
CA ARG A 147 9.31 -4.32 14.58
C ARG A 147 9.90 -5.29 13.57
N PHE A 148 9.22 -5.44 12.44
CA PHE A 148 9.73 -6.10 11.25
C PHE A 148 10.61 -5.14 10.47
N TYR A 149 11.91 -5.45 10.36
CA TYR A 149 12.88 -4.59 9.69
C TYR A 149 13.79 -5.40 8.77
N ASP A 150 13.78 -5.06 7.48
CA ASP A 150 14.70 -5.57 6.47
C ASP A 150 15.08 -4.44 5.50
N ARG A 151 16.32 -3.96 5.61
CA ARG A 151 16.84 -2.85 4.78
C ARG A 151 16.86 -3.20 3.30
N THR A 152 17.23 -4.44 2.96
CA THR A 152 17.37 -4.88 1.56
C THR A 152 16.01 -4.93 0.89
N LYS A 153 14.99 -5.40 1.63
CA LYS A 153 13.60 -5.46 1.17
C LYS A 153 12.81 -4.17 1.41
N LYS A 154 13.45 -3.13 1.96
CA LYS A 154 12.86 -1.82 2.28
C LYS A 154 11.63 -1.93 3.20
N ILE A 155 11.67 -2.82 4.17
CA ILE A 155 10.58 -3.07 5.11
C ILE A 155 10.94 -2.51 6.47
N ASP A 156 10.03 -1.69 6.99
CA ASP A 156 10.03 -1.17 8.36
C ASP A 156 8.57 -1.05 8.81
N LEU A 157 8.09 -2.06 9.54
CA LEU A 157 6.73 -2.14 10.06
C LEU A 157 6.78 -2.38 11.56
N GLN A 158 6.07 -1.54 12.32
CA GLN A 158 5.77 -1.80 13.72
C GLN A 158 4.34 -2.33 13.84
N LYS A 159 4.18 -3.45 14.55
CA LYS A 159 2.89 -4.10 14.83
C LYS A 159 2.81 -4.39 16.33
N THR A 160 1.68 -4.08 16.95
CA THR A 160 1.35 -4.58 18.28
C THR A 160 0.54 -5.86 18.11
N ALA A 161 1.05 -6.97 18.66
CA ALA A 161 0.36 -8.26 18.65
C ALA A 161 -0.07 -8.62 20.07
N LYS A 162 -1.32 -9.10 20.21
CA LYS A 162 -1.86 -9.60 21.48
C LYS A 162 -2.23 -11.06 21.30
N PHE A 163 -1.85 -11.88 22.27
CA PHE A 163 -2.09 -13.31 22.27
C PHE A 163 -2.89 -13.71 23.49
N LEU A 164 -3.87 -14.58 23.26
CA LEU A 164 -4.65 -15.26 24.28
C LEU A 164 -4.36 -16.75 24.17
N VAL A 165 -3.68 -17.31 25.17
CA VAL A 165 -3.23 -18.71 25.13
C VAL A 165 -3.84 -19.48 26.30
N PRO A 166 -4.60 -20.56 26.04
CA PRO A 166 -5.19 -21.34 27.12
C PRO A 166 -4.09 -22.01 27.94
N ILE A 167 -4.26 -22.06 29.26
CA ILE A 167 -3.42 -22.90 30.12
C ILE A 167 -4.13 -24.24 30.26
N THR A 168 -3.52 -25.30 29.71
CA THR A 168 -4.11 -26.64 29.69
C THR A 168 -3.57 -27.51 30.82
N LYS A 169 -4.23 -28.65 31.06
CA LYS A 169 -3.78 -29.69 32.00
C LYS A 169 -2.77 -30.67 31.38
N GLU A 170 -2.37 -30.43 30.12
CA GLU A 170 -1.42 -31.29 29.42
C GLU A 170 0.00 -31.13 29.98
N VAL A 171 0.88 -32.07 29.61
CA VAL A 171 2.30 -32.06 29.95
C VAL A 171 2.96 -30.75 29.49
N ILE A 172 2.59 -30.27 28.30
CA ILE A 172 2.94 -28.93 27.81
C ILE A 172 1.73 -28.03 28.06
N SER A 173 1.73 -27.34 29.19
CA SER A 173 0.55 -26.59 29.66
C SER A 173 0.28 -25.30 28.88
N VAL A 174 1.25 -24.79 28.11
CA VAL A 174 1.13 -23.58 27.28
C VAL A 174 1.78 -23.86 25.94
N LYS A 175 1.00 -23.77 24.87
CA LYS A 175 1.45 -23.99 23.49
C LYS A 175 1.20 -22.72 22.69
N TRP A 176 2.25 -21.95 22.44
CA TRP A 176 2.15 -20.65 21.77
C TRP A 176 1.63 -20.73 20.33
N ASN A 177 1.90 -21.84 19.65
CA ASN A 177 1.39 -22.13 18.29
C ASN A 177 -0.10 -22.50 18.25
N GLU A 178 -0.70 -22.91 19.37
CA GLU A 178 -2.14 -23.17 19.52
C GLU A 178 -2.85 -21.98 20.19
N GLY A 179 -2.12 -20.89 20.46
CA GLY A 179 -2.65 -19.64 20.97
C GLY A 179 -3.36 -18.83 19.90
N TYR A 180 -4.23 -17.91 20.33
CA TYR A 180 -4.97 -17.04 19.44
C TYR A 180 -4.30 -15.66 19.39
N GLU A 181 -3.86 -15.21 18.22
CA GLU A 181 -3.62 -13.79 17.99
C GLU A 181 -4.99 -13.09 17.94
N ALA A 182 -5.16 -12.06 18.76
CA ALA A 182 -6.44 -11.42 18.96
C ALA A 182 -6.31 -9.89 18.96
N ASP A 183 -7.31 -9.22 18.42
CA ASP A 183 -7.47 -7.78 18.50
C ASP A 183 -8.67 -7.44 19.39
N PHE A 184 -8.41 -6.68 20.45
CA PHE A 184 -9.40 -6.25 21.43
C PHE A 184 -8.88 -5.00 22.19
N ASP A 185 -9.79 -4.20 22.74
CA ASP A 185 -9.43 -3.01 23.53
C ASP A 185 -8.86 -3.42 24.90
N GLU A 186 -7.74 -2.81 25.30
CA GLU A 186 -7.12 -3.00 26.62
C GLU A 186 -8.06 -2.62 27.78
N ASN A 187 -9.06 -1.77 27.53
CA ASN A 187 -10.09 -1.41 28.50
C ASN A 187 -10.98 -2.60 28.92
N LEU A 188 -10.94 -3.69 28.17
CA LEU A 188 -11.59 -4.95 28.54
C LEU A 188 -10.82 -5.70 29.62
N LEU A 189 -9.59 -5.30 29.97
CA LEU A 189 -8.80 -5.93 31.03
C LEU A 189 -9.02 -5.23 32.36
N GLN A 190 -9.46 -5.98 33.37
CA GLN A 190 -9.76 -5.48 34.70
C GLN A 190 -8.97 -6.23 35.77
N LYS A 191 -8.72 -5.58 36.91
CA LYS A 191 -8.02 -6.21 38.05
C LYS A 191 -8.94 -7.08 38.90
N ASN A 192 -10.24 -6.79 38.88
CA ASN A 192 -11.28 -7.51 39.59
C ASN A 192 -12.46 -7.70 38.64
N SER A 193 -13.24 -8.77 38.80
CA SER A 193 -14.51 -8.94 38.10
C SER A 193 -15.69 -8.67 39.02
N THR A 194 -16.77 -8.10 38.47
CA THR A 194 -18.08 -7.95 39.14
C THR A 194 -19.01 -9.15 38.88
N LEU A 195 -18.60 -10.08 38.01
CA LEU A 195 -19.40 -11.25 37.65
C LEU A 195 -19.26 -12.34 38.71
N ASN A 196 -20.40 -12.86 39.18
CA ASN A 196 -20.43 -14.00 40.09
C ASN A 196 -20.55 -15.31 39.29
N LEU A 197 -19.45 -15.77 38.72
CA LEU A 197 -19.37 -16.99 37.91
C LEU A 197 -18.43 -18.01 38.56
N PRO A 198 -18.65 -19.32 38.35
CA PRO A 198 -17.71 -20.33 38.78
C PRO A 198 -16.37 -20.19 38.05
N PHE A 199 -15.30 -20.64 38.70
CA PHE A 199 -13.96 -20.73 38.10
C PHE A 199 -13.70 -22.16 37.66
N ALA A 200 -13.18 -22.30 36.43
CA ALA A 200 -12.64 -23.57 35.99
C ALA A 200 -11.41 -23.95 36.83
N GLU A 201 -11.13 -25.26 36.90
CA GLU A 201 -10.00 -25.76 37.68
C GLU A 201 -8.67 -25.20 37.16
N LEU A 202 -7.88 -24.62 38.05
CA LEU A 202 -6.56 -24.08 37.74
C LEU A 202 -5.55 -25.22 37.49
N PRO A 203 -4.92 -25.30 36.30
CA PRO A 203 -3.87 -26.27 36.03
C PRO A 203 -2.71 -26.17 37.03
N ALA A 204 -2.14 -27.31 37.42
CA ALA A 204 -1.06 -27.34 38.42
C ALA A 204 0.15 -26.49 38.00
N ALA A 205 0.42 -26.40 36.70
CA ALA A 205 1.51 -25.59 36.15
C ALA A 205 1.34 -24.08 36.45
N ALA A 206 0.10 -23.56 36.51
CA ALA A 206 -0.16 -22.16 36.84
C ALA A 206 0.00 -21.86 38.34
N LYS A 207 0.18 -22.87 39.20
CA LYS A 207 0.47 -22.71 40.63
C LYS A 207 1.96 -22.49 40.91
N ASN A 208 2.84 -22.69 39.92
CA ASN A 208 4.28 -22.50 40.07
C ASN A 208 4.70 -21.17 39.43
N GLU A 209 5.17 -20.22 40.24
CA GLU A 209 5.60 -18.90 39.80
C GLU A 209 6.72 -18.93 38.76
N LYS A 210 7.67 -19.87 38.89
CA LYS A 210 8.81 -19.97 37.95
C LYS A 210 8.36 -20.24 36.52
N ASN A 211 7.23 -20.93 36.34
CA ASN A 211 6.71 -21.25 35.02
C ASN A 211 6.32 -20.01 34.22
N PHE A 212 5.92 -18.91 34.87
CA PHE A 212 5.52 -17.69 34.16
C PHE A 212 6.70 -17.02 33.47
N SER A 213 7.85 -16.94 34.14
CA SER A 213 9.08 -16.43 33.51
C SER A 213 9.56 -17.36 32.38
N THR A 214 9.42 -18.68 32.54
CA THR A 214 9.71 -19.64 31.46
C THR A 214 8.77 -19.45 30.27
N TRP A 215 7.47 -19.28 30.51
CA TRP A 215 6.48 -19.05 29.46
C TRP A 215 6.69 -17.72 28.75
N GLU A 216 7.05 -16.65 29.47
CA GLU A 216 7.39 -15.36 28.88
C GLU A 216 8.61 -15.45 27.95
N ASN A 217 9.67 -16.16 28.36
CA ASN A 217 10.83 -16.41 27.51
C ASN A 217 10.45 -17.24 26.27
N PHE A 218 9.62 -18.29 26.44
CA PHE A 218 9.14 -19.09 25.30
C PHE A 218 8.23 -18.31 24.35
N PHE A 219 7.49 -17.31 24.86
CA PHE A 219 6.73 -16.40 24.01
C PHE A 219 7.64 -15.54 23.15
N GLU A 220 8.71 -14.98 23.74
CA GLU A 220 9.72 -14.23 22.99
C GLU A 220 10.39 -15.11 21.91
N ASP A 221 10.75 -16.34 22.28
CA ASP A 221 11.32 -17.31 21.34
C ASP A 221 10.33 -17.67 20.22
N TYR A 222 9.05 -17.87 20.54
CA TYR A 222 7.99 -18.09 19.55
C TYR A 222 7.88 -16.91 18.58
N LEU A 223 7.88 -15.68 19.09
CA LEU A 223 7.83 -14.47 18.24
C LEU A 223 9.03 -14.37 17.30
N THR A 224 10.22 -14.83 17.72
CA THR A 224 11.41 -14.79 16.84
C THR A 224 11.46 -15.90 15.80
N ASN A 225 10.89 -17.08 16.09
CA ASN A 225 11.04 -18.28 15.27
C ASN A 225 9.82 -18.58 14.39
N GLU A 226 8.62 -18.43 14.93
CA GLU A 226 7.37 -18.84 14.29
C GLU A 226 6.52 -17.64 13.83
N TYR A 227 6.71 -16.46 14.42
CA TYR A 227 5.97 -15.27 14.01
C TYR A 227 6.69 -14.51 12.90
N TYR A 228 6.00 -14.25 11.78
CA TYR A 228 6.58 -13.60 10.61
C TYR A 228 5.59 -12.71 9.87
N LEU A 229 6.13 -11.71 9.19
CA LEU A 229 5.44 -10.95 8.16
C LEU A 229 5.66 -11.63 6.81
N GLU A 230 4.57 -12.02 6.15
CA GLU A 230 4.64 -12.48 4.76
C GLU A 230 4.67 -11.29 3.81
N VAL A 231 5.63 -11.33 2.88
CA VAL A 231 5.71 -10.41 1.75
C VAL A 231 6.00 -11.17 0.48
N TYR A 232 5.62 -10.58 -0.65
CA TYR A 232 5.85 -11.16 -1.97
C TYR A 232 7.08 -10.54 -2.60
N SER A 233 7.88 -11.34 -3.32
CA SER A 233 9.08 -10.85 -4.00
C SER A 233 9.09 -11.33 -5.45
N SER A 234 9.49 -10.44 -6.36
CA SER A 234 9.85 -10.78 -7.74
C SER A 234 11.38 -10.76 -7.85
N SER A 235 11.98 -11.91 -8.09
CA SER A 235 13.43 -12.07 -8.23
C SER A 235 13.96 -11.39 -9.49
N GLU A 236 13.18 -11.41 -10.58
CA GLU A 236 13.51 -10.78 -11.86
C GLU A 236 13.51 -9.25 -11.77
N LEU A 237 12.45 -8.67 -11.20
CA LEU A 237 12.30 -7.22 -11.06
C LEU A 237 13.03 -6.66 -9.83
N LYS A 238 13.52 -7.54 -8.95
CA LYS A 238 14.17 -7.19 -7.66
C LYS A 238 13.30 -6.28 -6.79
N GLU A 239 12.00 -6.51 -6.85
CA GLU A 239 10.98 -5.74 -6.14
C GLU A 239 10.30 -6.61 -5.09
N THR A 240 9.95 -6.00 -3.96
CA THR A 240 9.23 -6.65 -2.85
C THR A 240 7.92 -5.91 -2.60
N SER A 241 6.90 -6.64 -2.17
CA SER A 241 5.61 -6.07 -1.80
C SER A 241 5.75 -5.19 -0.55
N LYS A 242 4.86 -4.22 -0.41
CA LYS A 242 4.72 -3.46 0.83
C LYS A 242 4.11 -4.38 1.91
N PRO A 243 4.29 -4.05 3.20
CA PRO A 243 3.61 -4.78 4.26
C PRO A 243 2.09 -4.73 4.08
N ASN A 244 1.42 -5.86 4.21
CA ASN A 244 -0.03 -6.02 4.03
C ASN A 244 -0.55 -5.64 2.63
N GLU A 245 0.32 -5.53 1.61
CA GLU A 245 -0.09 -5.35 0.21
C GLU A 245 -0.69 -6.64 -0.33
N SER A 246 -1.85 -6.55 -0.99
CA SER A 246 -2.45 -7.72 -1.61
C SER A 246 -1.59 -8.20 -2.79
N VAL A 247 -1.61 -9.51 -3.07
CA VAL A 247 -0.94 -10.08 -4.25
C VAL A 247 -1.38 -9.36 -5.53
N ARG A 248 -2.66 -8.99 -5.62
CA ARG A 248 -3.24 -8.30 -6.78
C ARG A 248 -2.62 -6.91 -6.97
N ASP A 249 -2.57 -6.11 -5.90
CA ASP A 249 -2.03 -4.75 -5.97
C ASP A 249 -0.53 -4.79 -6.27
N PHE A 250 0.19 -5.75 -5.69
CA PHE A 250 1.59 -5.96 -6.01
C PHE A 250 1.80 -6.32 -7.48
N LYS A 251 1.02 -7.25 -8.04
CA LYS A 251 1.07 -7.59 -9.48
C LYS A 251 0.78 -6.40 -10.37
N ILE A 252 -0.18 -5.55 -10.01
CA ILE A 252 -0.47 -4.32 -10.76
C ILE A 252 0.74 -3.40 -10.77
N ARG A 253 1.38 -3.17 -9.61
CA ARG A 253 2.59 -2.37 -9.50
C ARG A 253 3.75 -2.94 -10.32
N LEU A 254 3.97 -4.25 -10.25
CA LEU A 254 4.98 -4.92 -11.08
C LEU A 254 4.69 -4.73 -12.56
N SER A 255 3.44 -4.91 -13.00
CA SER A 255 3.06 -4.72 -14.41
C SER A 255 3.35 -3.31 -14.92
N GLN A 256 3.22 -2.29 -14.07
CA GLN A 256 3.57 -0.92 -14.41
C GLN A 256 5.09 -0.76 -14.55
N ILE A 257 5.86 -1.25 -13.59
CA ILE A 257 7.33 -1.22 -13.64
C ILE A 257 7.85 -1.94 -14.88
N THR A 258 7.30 -3.12 -15.18
CA THR A 258 7.60 -3.89 -16.38
C THR A 258 7.32 -3.10 -17.65
N ARG A 259 6.19 -2.38 -17.73
CA ARG A 259 5.86 -1.52 -18.89
C ARG A 259 6.87 -0.39 -19.05
N GLU A 260 7.20 0.30 -17.98
CA GLU A 260 8.16 1.40 -17.99
C GLU A 260 9.56 0.92 -18.42
N GLN A 261 10.02 -0.22 -17.91
CA GLN A 261 11.28 -0.85 -18.33
C GLN A 261 11.25 -1.28 -19.79
N ARG A 262 10.17 -1.93 -20.23
CA ARG A 262 9.97 -2.35 -21.62
C ARG A 262 10.04 -1.16 -22.56
N ASP A 263 9.31 -0.08 -22.26
CA ASP A 263 9.27 1.10 -23.11
C ASP A 263 10.64 1.77 -23.19
N SER A 264 11.39 1.81 -22.07
CA SER A 264 12.78 2.31 -22.08
C SER A 264 13.73 1.45 -22.90
N GLU A 265 13.65 0.11 -22.79
CA GLU A 265 14.53 -0.77 -23.58
C GLU A 265 14.16 -0.80 -25.06
N MET A 266 12.86 -0.77 -25.39
CA MET A 266 12.38 -0.63 -26.77
C MET A 266 12.91 0.66 -27.40
N GLU A 267 12.89 1.79 -26.68
CA GLU A 267 13.38 3.06 -27.21
C GLU A 267 14.91 3.01 -27.42
N LYS A 268 15.67 2.46 -26.48
CA LYS A 268 17.12 2.26 -26.64
C LYS A 268 17.45 1.36 -27.84
N LEU A 269 16.66 0.30 -28.04
CA LEU A 269 16.81 -0.61 -29.17
C LEU A 269 16.53 0.13 -30.48
N LYS A 270 15.41 0.85 -30.57
CA LYS A 270 15.05 1.68 -31.72
C LYS A 270 16.13 2.70 -32.05
N ASP A 271 16.64 3.43 -31.05
CA ASP A 271 17.72 4.40 -31.22
C ASP A 271 18.99 3.75 -31.80
N SER A 272 19.34 2.55 -31.34
CA SER A 272 20.51 1.82 -31.82
C SER A 272 20.35 1.39 -33.29
N TYR A 273 19.17 0.92 -33.67
CA TYR A 273 18.86 0.51 -35.03
C TYR A 273 18.69 1.70 -35.97
N GLN A 274 18.06 2.79 -35.52
CA GLN A 274 17.87 4.00 -36.32
C GLN A 274 19.20 4.61 -36.77
N ARG A 275 20.25 4.55 -35.93
CA ARG A 275 21.62 4.97 -36.32
C ARG A 275 22.18 4.11 -37.46
N LYS A 276 21.93 2.80 -37.43
CA LYS A 276 22.36 1.86 -38.47
C LYS A 276 21.55 2.06 -39.77
N ILE A 277 20.23 2.20 -39.66
CA ILE A 277 19.32 2.50 -40.77
C ILE A 277 19.79 3.76 -41.49
N LYS A 278 19.95 4.88 -40.77
CA LYS A 278 20.43 6.15 -41.36
C LYS A 278 21.77 5.99 -42.10
N THR A 279 22.65 5.14 -41.60
CA THR A 279 23.93 4.86 -42.26
C THR A 279 23.71 4.17 -43.60
N ILE A 280 22.87 3.13 -43.65
CA ILE A 280 22.57 2.41 -44.89
C ILE A 280 21.76 3.29 -45.85
N GLU A 281 20.76 4.04 -45.37
CA GLU A 281 19.98 5.00 -46.17
C GLU A 281 20.90 6.01 -46.87
N SER A 282 21.86 6.59 -46.13
CA SER A 282 22.83 7.51 -46.72
C SER A 282 23.71 6.87 -47.80
N ARG A 283 23.99 5.56 -47.69
CA ARG A 283 24.75 4.80 -48.70
C ARG A 283 23.88 4.48 -49.91
N ILE A 284 22.62 4.12 -49.71
CA ILE A 284 21.64 3.90 -50.78
C ILE A 284 21.47 5.17 -51.59
N GLN A 285 21.27 6.31 -50.93
CA GLN A 285 21.13 7.61 -51.59
C GLN A 285 22.36 7.92 -52.47
N ARG A 286 23.57 7.76 -51.94
CA ARG A 286 24.81 7.97 -52.71
C ARG A 286 24.95 7.00 -53.89
N ALA A 287 24.52 5.75 -53.72
CA ALA A 287 24.51 4.77 -54.80
C ALA A 287 23.52 5.13 -55.91
N GLN A 288 22.32 5.59 -55.54
CA GLN A 288 21.29 6.09 -56.48
C GLN A 288 21.81 7.30 -57.27
N GLU A 289 22.38 8.30 -56.58
CA GLU A 289 22.95 9.49 -57.21
C GLU A 289 24.08 9.14 -58.20
N LYS A 290 24.90 8.11 -57.88
CA LYS A 290 25.95 7.61 -58.77
C LYS A 290 25.37 6.94 -60.02
N ILE A 291 24.38 6.06 -59.87
CA ILE A 291 23.68 5.40 -60.99
C ILE A 291 23.05 6.45 -61.90
N GLU A 292 22.38 7.46 -61.34
CA GLU A 292 21.73 8.52 -62.10
C GLU A 292 22.75 9.35 -62.91
N ARG A 293 23.89 9.69 -62.30
CA ARG A 293 25.00 10.37 -62.99
C ARG A 293 25.56 9.53 -64.14
N GLU A 294 25.84 8.25 -63.92
CA GLU A 294 26.39 7.36 -64.96
C GLU A 294 25.37 7.10 -66.09
N LYS A 295 24.08 6.99 -65.77
CA LYS A 295 22.99 6.91 -66.76
C LYS A 295 22.88 8.19 -67.60
N SER A 296 23.06 9.36 -67.00
CA SER A 296 23.02 10.66 -67.72
C SER A 296 24.22 10.87 -68.65
N GLN A 297 25.36 10.24 -68.37
CA GLN A 297 26.54 10.29 -69.26
C GLN A 297 26.44 9.27 -70.41
N SER A 298 25.65 8.20 -70.23
CA SER A 298 25.40 7.15 -71.23
C SER A 298 24.28 7.51 -72.24
N THR A 299 24.08 8.79 -72.55
CA THR A 299 22.93 9.27 -73.35
C THR A 299 23.04 8.88 -74.84
N GLN A 300 22.76 7.61 -75.14
CA GLN A 300 22.15 7.18 -76.40
C GLN A 300 21.27 5.91 -76.31
N VAL A 301 20.98 5.35 -75.11
CA VAL A 301 20.06 4.20 -75.02
C VAL A 301 18.93 4.42 -74.00
N LYS A 302 17.79 4.86 -74.55
CA LYS A 302 16.38 4.62 -74.24
C LYS A 302 15.98 4.06 -72.85
N LEU A 303 15.24 4.93 -72.13
CA LEU A 303 13.96 4.77 -71.41
C LEU A 303 13.65 3.51 -70.54
N GLN A 304 13.09 3.84 -69.36
CA GLN A 304 12.25 3.09 -68.41
C GLN A 304 12.92 2.12 -67.42
N THR A 305 13.13 2.60 -66.19
CA THR A 305 12.87 1.78 -64.97
C THR A 305 12.56 2.71 -63.80
N ALA A 306 11.28 2.98 -63.58
CA ALA A 306 10.80 3.60 -62.35
C ALA A 306 10.49 2.47 -61.37
N ILE A 307 11.36 2.26 -60.39
CA ILE A 307 11.04 1.49 -59.19
C ILE A 307 11.31 2.41 -58.02
N SER A 308 10.29 3.20 -57.67
CA SER A 308 10.24 3.84 -56.37
C SER A 308 9.93 2.76 -55.33
N VAL A 309 10.97 2.14 -54.77
CA VAL A 309 10.85 1.50 -53.44
C VAL A 309 10.84 2.64 -52.42
N GLY A 310 9.69 3.30 -52.32
CA GLY A 310 9.42 4.36 -51.37
C GLY A 310 9.26 3.76 -49.97
N SER A 311 9.98 4.36 -49.03
CA SER A 311 9.96 4.13 -47.59
C SER A 311 8.53 4.08 -47.03
N THR A 312 7.98 2.88 -46.97
CA THR A 312 6.79 2.55 -46.18
C THR A 312 7.27 1.39 -45.33
N ILE A 313 7.63 1.57 -44.07
CA ILE A 313 6.70 1.66 -42.96
C ILE A 313 7.51 2.12 -41.74
N LEU A 314 7.32 3.35 -41.28
CA LEU A 314 7.64 3.77 -39.91
C LEU A 314 6.48 4.52 -39.23
N GLY A 315 5.32 4.65 -39.91
CA GLY A 315 4.15 5.38 -39.42
C GLY A 315 2.90 4.54 -39.10
N ALA A 316 2.92 3.22 -39.30
CA ALA A 316 1.69 2.42 -39.27
C ALA A 316 1.38 1.68 -37.94
N LEU A 317 2.21 1.80 -36.90
CA LEU A 317 2.03 1.03 -35.64
C LEU A 317 1.64 1.88 -34.43
N PHE A 318 0.85 2.94 -34.64
CA PHE A 318 0.03 3.56 -33.58
C PHE A 318 -1.42 3.03 -33.56
N GLY A 319 -1.75 1.99 -34.32
CA GLY A 319 -3.10 1.45 -34.41
C GLY A 319 -3.15 -0.06 -34.11
N ARG A 320 -3.76 -0.42 -32.98
CA ARG A 320 -4.25 -1.79 -32.72
C ARG A 320 -5.08 -2.28 -33.91
N LYS A 321 -4.56 -3.16 -34.76
CA LYS A 321 -5.33 -4.24 -35.37
C LYS A 321 -4.42 -5.24 -36.08
N LYS A 322 -4.68 -6.51 -35.82
CA LYS A 322 -4.17 -7.68 -36.54
C LYS A 322 -4.34 -7.50 -38.06
N ILE A 323 -3.28 -7.70 -38.82
CA ILE A 323 -3.31 -7.98 -40.27
C ILE A 323 -2.32 -9.14 -40.45
N SER A 324 -2.82 -10.39 -40.41
CA SER A 324 -3.18 -11.22 -41.57
C SER A 324 -1.98 -11.60 -42.44
N THR A 325 -1.58 -12.86 -42.30
CA THR A 325 -0.49 -13.61 -42.93
C THR A 325 -0.70 -13.92 -44.42
N SER A 326 -1.22 -12.99 -45.21
CA SER A 326 -1.53 -13.25 -46.61
C SER A 326 -1.21 -12.08 -47.53
N THR A 327 0.06 -11.82 -47.82
CA THR A 327 0.56 -11.36 -49.13
C THR A 327 2.10 -11.42 -49.15
N ILE A 328 2.66 -12.64 -49.17
CA ILE A 328 4.03 -12.89 -49.66
C ILE A 328 3.88 -13.82 -50.85
N SER A 329 3.41 -13.28 -51.97
CA SER A 329 3.43 -13.93 -53.27
C SER A 329 3.32 -12.87 -54.35
N LYS A 330 4.45 -12.26 -54.69
CA LYS A 330 4.73 -11.63 -56.00
C LYS A 330 6.17 -11.10 -56.02
N ALA A 331 7.12 -12.04 -55.96
CA ALA A 331 8.48 -11.82 -56.43
C ALA A 331 8.79 -12.97 -57.39
N GLY A 332 8.22 -12.86 -58.59
CA GLY A 332 8.41 -13.80 -59.68
C GLY A 332 8.14 -13.07 -60.98
N THR A 333 9.12 -13.11 -61.87
CA THR A 333 9.06 -12.70 -63.28
C THR A 333 9.52 -11.27 -63.61
N ALA A 334 10.84 -11.09 -63.65
CA ALA A 334 11.62 -10.45 -64.72
C ALA A 334 13.11 -10.74 -64.39
N MET A 335 14.02 -11.21 -65.26
CA MET A 335 14.09 -11.12 -66.71
C MET A 335 15.12 -12.16 -67.22
N LYS A 336 14.72 -13.01 -68.17
CA LYS A 336 15.62 -13.65 -69.15
C LYS A 336 15.55 -12.80 -70.42
N SER A 337 16.38 -11.79 -70.55
CA SER A 337 16.71 -11.20 -71.85
C SER A 337 17.84 -10.18 -71.70
N ALA A 338 19.02 -10.51 -72.20
CA ALA A 338 19.95 -9.64 -72.93
C ALA A 338 21.38 -10.19 -72.84
N GLY A 339 21.64 -11.28 -73.56
CA GLY A 339 22.98 -11.53 -74.06
C GLY A 339 23.26 -10.52 -75.17
N ARG A 340 24.44 -9.88 -75.12
CA ARG A 340 25.03 -8.94 -76.10
C ARG A 340 24.66 -7.46 -75.95
N ALA A 341 25.15 -6.87 -74.87
CA ALA A 341 25.58 -5.45 -74.82
C ALA A 341 26.73 -5.34 -73.80
N MET A 342 27.83 -6.07 -74.04
CA MET A 342 28.89 -6.29 -73.07
C MET A 342 30.15 -5.55 -73.53
N LYS A 343 30.22 -4.23 -73.28
CA LYS A 343 31.50 -3.53 -73.07
C LYS A 343 31.46 -2.06 -72.60
N GLU A 344 30.30 -1.39 -72.52
CA GLU A 344 30.23 0.01 -72.06
C GLU A 344 29.26 0.28 -70.90
N SER A 345 28.54 -0.74 -70.40
CA SER A 345 27.57 -0.61 -69.28
C SER A 345 28.01 -1.25 -67.96
N GLY A 346 29.25 -1.74 -67.87
CA GLY A 346 29.74 -2.48 -66.70
C GLY A 346 29.76 -1.67 -65.41
N ASP A 347 29.95 -0.35 -65.51
CA ASP A 347 29.92 0.56 -64.35
C ASP A 347 28.50 0.71 -63.77
N VAL A 348 27.50 0.92 -64.63
CA VAL A 348 26.09 1.01 -64.23
C VAL A 348 25.61 -0.30 -63.62
N SER A 349 25.95 -1.44 -64.23
CA SER A 349 25.57 -2.77 -63.72
C SER A 349 26.15 -3.04 -62.31
N ARG A 350 27.43 -2.71 -62.09
CA ARG A 350 28.06 -2.85 -60.76
C ARG A 350 27.45 -1.92 -59.71
N ALA A 351 27.07 -0.71 -60.12
CA ALA A 351 26.42 0.25 -59.23
C ALA A 351 25.00 -0.21 -58.84
N GLU A 352 24.25 -0.80 -59.78
CA GLU A 352 22.95 -1.42 -59.54
C GLU A 352 23.04 -2.64 -58.61
N GLU A 353 24.01 -3.55 -58.82
CA GLU A 353 24.29 -4.68 -57.91
C GLU A 353 24.62 -4.20 -56.49
N SER A 354 25.43 -3.14 -56.36
CA SER A 354 25.74 -2.55 -55.04
C SER A 354 24.51 -1.94 -54.37
N LEU A 355 23.60 -1.33 -55.13
CA LEU A 355 22.35 -0.78 -54.62
C LEU A 355 21.41 -1.90 -54.15
N GLU A 356 21.34 -3.00 -54.90
CA GLU A 356 20.55 -4.16 -54.51
C GLU A 356 21.06 -4.76 -53.20
N LEU A 357 22.37 -4.91 -53.03
CA LEU A 357 22.97 -5.40 -51.80
C LEU A 357 22.70 -4.46 -50.61
N LEU A 358 22.76 -3.14 -50.81
CA LEU A 358 22.40 -2.17 -49.76
C LEU A 358 20.92 -2.22 -49.39
N ASN A 359 20.02 -2.43 -50.35
CA ASN A 359 18.60 -2.62 -50.08
C ASN A 359 18.34 -3.94 -49.34
N GLN A 360 19.02 -5.02 -49.68
CA GLN A 360 18.94 -6.27 -48.93
C GLN A 360 19.40 -6.08 -47.48
N GLN A 361 20.52 -5.37 -47.26
CA GLN A 361 20.98 -5.02 -45.91
C GLN A 361 19.98 -4.14 -45.15
N MET A 362 19.27 -3.24 -45.83
CA MET A 362 18.20 -2.44 -45.22
C MET A 362 17.07 -3.34 -44.72
N THR A 363 16.56 -4.21 -45.58
CA THR A 363 15.46 -5.13 -45.24
C THR A 363 15.87 -6.06 -44.10
N GLU A 364 17.05 -6.69 -44.18
CA GLU A 364 17.54 -7.58 -43.13
C GLU A 364 17.68 -6.86 -41.78
N LEU A 365 18.08 -5.59 -41.80
CA LEU A 365 18.23 -4.79 -40.58
C LEU A 365 16.88 -4.36 -39.99
N GLN A 366 15.87 -4.13 -40.84
CA GLN A 366 14.49 -3.88 -40.42
C GLN A 366 13.83 -5.13 -39.83
N ASP A 367 14.03 -6.29 -40.48
CA ASP A 367 13.53 -7.58 -39.99
C ASP A 367 14.14 -7.93 -38.63
N LYS A 368 15.46 -7.76 -38.48
CA LYS A 368 16.15 -7.96 -37.19
C LYS A 368 15.65 -7.03 -36.09
N LEU A 369 15.34 -5.76 -36.40
CA LEU A 369 14.74 -4.86 -35.42
C LEU A 369 13.36 -5.39 -34.96
N GLN A 370 12.56 -5.89 -35.89
CA GLN A 370 11.24 -6.44 -35.56
C GLN A 370 11.34 -7.71 -34.70
N ASP A 371 12.27 -8.61 -35.03
CA ASP A 371 12.54 -9.82 -34.25
C ASP A 371 13.04 -9.48 -32.84
N ASP A 372 14.00 -8.56 -32.73
CA ASP A 372 14.51 -8.11 -31.43
C ASP A 372 13.42 -7.43 -30.58
N LEU A 373 12.53 -6.65 -31.19
CA LEU A 373 11.38 -6.03 -30.49
C LEU A 373 10.39 -7.09 -29.99
N ASN A 374 10.09 -8.12 -30.79
CA ASN A 374 9.21 -9.21 -30.40
C ASN A 374 9.81 -10.02 -29.23
N LEU A 375 11.09 -10.40 -29.33
CA LEU A 375 11.81 -11.11 -28.27
C LEU A 375 11.83 -10.32 -26.96
N LEU A 376 12.01 -9.01 -27.06
CA LEU A 376 12.00 -8.13 -25.91
C LEU A 376 10.60 -8.06 -25.28
N GLN A 377 9.54 -7.98 -26.08
CA GLN A 377 8.16 -7.99 -25.57
C GLN A 377 7.83 -9.27 -24.80
N ASP A 378 8.16 -10.44 -25.36
CA ASP A 378 7.86 -11.75 -24.75
C ASP A 378 8.58 -11.96 -23.41
N LYS A 379 9.83 -11.47 -23.30
CA LYS A 379 10.63 -11.54 -22.07
C LYS A 379 9.94 -10.83 -20.89
N PHE A 380 9.30 -9.70 -21.14
CA PHE A 380 8.70 -8.89 -20.07
C PHE A 380 7.34 -9.42 -19.60
N ASP A 381 6.56 -10.10 -20.46
CA ASP A 381 5.25 -10.64 -20.07
C ASP A 381 5.38 -11.85 -19.11
N LEU A 382 6.44 -12.65 -19.22
CA LEU A 382 6.71 -13.80 -18.33
C LEU A 382 7.09 -13.39 -16.88
N SER A 383 7.66 -12.19 -16.72
CA SER A 383 8.24 -11.72 -15.44
C SER A 383 7.24 -11.44 -14.32
N VAL A 384 5.95 -11.28 -14.65
CA VAL A 384 4.91 -10.86 -13.69
C VAL A 384 4.24 -12.05 -12.98
N GLU A 385 4.38 -13.27 -13.52
CA GLU A 385 3.65 -14.44 -13.01
C GLU A 385 4.38 -15.16 -11.87
N GLN A 386 5.72 -15.07 -11.81
CA GLN A 386 6.53 -15.78 -10.82
C GLN A 386 6.77 -14.91 -9.59
N LEU A 387 5.95 -15.12 -8.56
CA LEU A 387 6.10 -14.48 -7.25
C LEU A 387 6.51 -15.50 -6.20
N GLU A 388 7.51 -15.14 -5.41
CA GLU A 388 7.94 -15.91 -4.24
C GLU A 388 7.36 -15.31 -2.97
N THR A 389 6.92 -16.18 -2.05
CA THR A 389 6.51 -15.76 -0.71
C THR A 389 7.72 -15.78 0.22
N VAL A 390 8.03 -14.62 0.81
CA VAL A 390 9.16 -14.46 1.71
C VAL A 390 8.67 -14.14 3.11
N LYS A 391 9.17 -14.88 4.09
CA LYS A 391 8.85 -14.71 5.51
C LYS A 391 9.90 -13.84 6.18
N ILE A 392 9.48 -12.72 6.76
CA ILE A 392 10.35 -11.81 7.51
C ILE A 392 10.06 -11.99 8.99
N ARG A 393 11.05 -12.53 9.71
CA ARG A 393 10.97 -12.72 11.15
C ARG A 393 11.54 -11.53 11.90
N PRO A 394 10.98 -11.16 13.06
CA PRO A 394 11.55 -10.11 13.89
C PRO A 394 12.82 -10.62 14.57
N LYS A 395 13.74 -9.71 14.85
CA LYS A 395 14.88 -10.01 15.74
C LYS A 395 14.45 -9.87 17.19
N LYS A 396 15.13 -10.58 18.09
CA LYS A 396 14.92 -10.46 19.54
C LYS A 396 14.98 -9.01 20.03
N THR A 397 15.95 -8.23 19.56
CA THR A 397 16.10 -6.80 19.87
C THR A 397 14.95 -5.90 19.41
N ASN A 398 14.10 -6.40 18.52
CA ASN A 398 12.98 -5.67 17.92
C ASN A 398 11.63 -6.06 18.53
N ILE A 399 11.64 -6.86 19.60
CA ILE A 399 10.46 -7.29 20.34
C ILE A 399 10.48 -6.59 21.69
N SER A 400 9.36 -6.01 22.07
CA SER A 400 9.16 -5.45 23.41
C SER A 400 7.85 -5.97 23.97
N ILE A 401 7.93 -6.88 24.93
CA ILE A 401 6.78 -7.39 25.68
C ILE A 401 6.28 -6.24 26.57
N LYS A 402 5.01 -5.85 26.39
CA LYS A 402 4.35 -4.76 27.12
C LYS A 402 3.47 -5.27 28.25
N LEU A 403 2.85 -6.43 28.04
CA LEU A 403 2.01 -7.08 29.02
C LEU A 403 2.26 -8.59 28.94
N PHE A 404 2.47 -9.21 30.07
CA PHE A 404 2.46 -10.66 30.22
C PHE A 404 1.82 -10.99 31.56
N SER A 405 0.67 -11.67 31.55
CA SER A 405 -0.06 -11.94 32.79
C SER A 405 -0.98 -13.13 32.68
N PHE A 406 -1.41 -13.61 33.84
CA PHE A 406 -2.52 -14.55 33.94
C PHE A 406 -3.84 -13.81 33.71
N LEU A 407 -4.74 -14.40 32.94
CA LEU A 407 -6.04 -13.84 32.59
C LEU A 407 -7.16 -14.87 32.85
N TRP A 408 -8.18 -14.46 33.59
CA TRP A 408 -9.46 -15.15 33.67
C TRP A 408 -10.41 -14.62 32.59
N ILE A 409 -10.87 -15.49 31.70
CA ILE A 409 -11.83 -15.14 30.65
C ILE A 409 -13.16 -15.86 30.93
N PRO A 410 -14.29 -15.15 31.06
CA PRO A 410 -15.59 -15.79 31.16
C PRO A 410 -15.98 -16.39 29.80
N LEU A 411 -16.05 -17.72 29.74
CA LEU A 411 -16.31 -18.47 28.51
C LEU A 411 -17.35 -19.56 28.74
N ALA A 412 -18.29 -19.63 27.80
CA ALA A 412 -19.14 -20.80 27.60
C ALA A 412 -18.32 -21.95 26.98
N ASP A 413 -18.96 -23.08 26.69
CA ASP A 413 -18.30 -24.24 26.08
C ASP A 413 -17.83 -24.01 24.64
N GLU A 414 -18.39 -23.03 23.95
CA GLU A 414 -18.05 -22.65 22.57
C GLU A 414 -16.67 -22.00 22.41
N GLY A 415 -15.97 -21.71 23.52
CA GLY A 415 -14.59 -21.23 23.51
C GLY A 415 -14.43 -19.75 23.12
N ILE A 416 -13.21 -19.32 22.84
CA ILE A 416 -12.86 -17.89 22.69
C ILE A 416 -13.48 -17.21 21.48
N ASN A 417 -13.79 -17.99 20.43
CA ASN A 417 -14.44 -17.51 19.21
C ASN A 417 -15.87 -16.99 19.45
N SER A 418 -16.46 -17.31 20.61
CA SER A 418 -17.79 -16.84 21.00
C SER A 418 -17.78 -15.44 21.63
N ILE A 419 -16.62 -14.80 21.80
CA ILE A 419 -16.52 -13.45 22.36
C ILE A 419 -16.60 -12.40 21.23
N PRO A 420 -17.71 -11.65 21.08
CA PRO A 420 -17.86 -10.68 20.00
C PRO A 420 -16.89 -9.50 20.11
N GLU A 421 -16.41 -9.16 21.31
CA GLU A 421 -15.45 -8.10 21.55
C GLU A 421 -13.99 -8.48 21.20
N VAL A 422 -13.76 -9.75 20.85
CA VAL A 422 -12.44 -10.28 20.50
C VAL A 422 -12.43 -10.68 19.03
N LYS A 423 -11.63 -10.00 18.22
CA LYS A 423 -11.41 -10.38 16.84
C LYS A 423 -10.16 -11.24 16.74
N ILE A 424 -10.32 -12.52 16.46
CA ILE A 424 -9.20 -13.42 16.17
C ILE A 424 -8.62 -13.06 14.79
N ILE A 425 -7.29 -12.97 14.70
CA ILE A 425 -6.54 -12.56 13.50
C ILE A 425 -6.16 -13.75 12.63
#